data_AF-H5TMJ3-F1
#
_entry.id   AF-H5TMJ3-F1
#
_cell.length_a   1.000
_cell.length_b   1.000
_cell.length_c   1.000
_cell.angle_alpha   90.00
_cell.angle_beta   90.00
_cell.angle_gamma   90.00
#
_symmetry.space_group_name_H-M   'P 1'
#
loop_
_entity.id
_entity.type
_entity.pdbx_description
1 polymer ?
#
loop_
_entity_poly.entity_id
_entity_poly.type
_entity_poly.pdbx_seq_one_letter_code
_entity_poly.pdbx_strand_id
1 'polypeptide(L)'
;MSARAVTLWFIDTDAPVDVLRSGVTNDVDAAKKISSAIYGDSVLVPSVDTNLATAMDSDDSQVFAGSYGPLTVVSCSLFATSKPSTLTRTVETIRTAASIPDSAAAVLLYTEPDSATGVFARWEGGTLRRSFAADPVSIIEDEGLPYPFEKPFWAGEHPLRYAPGVAPDPLALPFHPQQLAEQGNREWLGFRFTRPLAPSDLEPLSIPVTGFAIRPADYEPTDADAERYREASATAAAATAAATAAAANAREQLQPPVAQAVVDDPRPALGDDAGEPERAPEQSRPSDVVAPPQGDQPDEPPSSSLPVDTPAVPVDTPAVGIPVAEPIDAHADDYSSDPATQRPPETTLRDEATVREAVTEPVPPIADDNVGDVDEESVESEYVETDQSEGWTRRVARYFGFGTGT
;
A
#
# COMPACT_ATOMS: atom_id res chain seq x y z
N MET A 1 -0.45 -15.14 -10.07
CA MET A 1 0.11 -15.62 -8.79
C MET A 1 0.13 -14.38 -7.90
N SER A 2 -0.63 -14.35 -6.81
CA SER A 2 -0.59 -13.22 -5.87
C SER A 2 0.76 -13.18 -5.17
N ALA A 3 1.26 -11.99 -4.89
CA ALA A 3 2.49 -11.79 -4.13
C ALA A 3 2.15 -11.28 -2.73
N ARG A 4 2.83 -11.83 -1.72
CA ARG A 4 2.87 -11.23 -0.40
C ARG A 4 3.72 -9.97 -0.48
N ALA A 5 3.31 -8.91 0.20
CA ALA A 5 4.09 -7.69 0.31
C ALA A 5 3.73 -6.96 1.59
N VAL A 6 4.71 -6.33 2.23
CA VAL A 6 4.50 -5.44 3.36
C VAL A 6 5.53 -4.31 3.30
N THR A 7 5.08 -3.08 3.08
CA THR A 7 5.99 -1.92 2.95
C THR A 7 5.33 -0.67 3.51
N LEU A 8 6.09 0.10 4.30
CA LEU A 8 5.79 1.48 4.64
C LEU A 8 6.80 2.39 3.94
N TRP A 9 6.31 3.28 3.09
CA TRP A 9 7.12 4.27 2.39
C TRP A 9 6.90 5.66 2.96
N PHE A 10 7.97 6.44 3.04
CA PHE A 10 7.95 7.88 3.23
C PHE A 10 8.37 8.55 1.93
N ILE A 11 7.59 9.56 1.51
CA ILE A 11 7.67 10.20 0.19
C ILE A 11 7.77 11.71 0.37
N ASP A 12 8.98 12.26 0.26
CA ASP A 12 9.29 13.70 0.33
C ASP A 12 9.58 14.26 -1.07
N THR A 13 8.69 13.96 -2.03
CA THR A 13 8.77 14.44 -3.41
C THR A 13 7.41 14.30 -4.11
N ASP A 14 7.11 15.21 -5.02
CA ASP A 14 5.91 15.13 -5.87
C ASP A 14 6.09 14.17 -7.07
N ALA A 15 7.32 13.71 -7.34
CA ALA A 15 7.64 12.83 -8.46
C ALA A 15 8.34 11.51 -8.01
N PRO A 16 7.73 10.72 -7.12
CA PRO A 16 8.35 9.50 -6.58
C PRO A 16 8.69 8.47 -7.67
N VAL A 17 7.81 8.33 -8.67
CA VAL A 17 7.98 7.39 -9.78
C VAL A 17 9.23 7.72 -10.60
N ASP A 18 9.50 9.00 -10.85
CA ASP A 18 10.65 9.41 -11.65
C ASP A 18 11.98 9.18 -10.91
N VAL A 19 11.99 9.40 -9.59
CA VAL A 19 13.14 9.07 -8.72
C VAL A 19 13.45 7.58 -8.77
N LEU A 20 12.44 6.71 -8.62
CA LEU A 20 12.64 5.27 -8.70
C LEU A 20 13.06 4.83 -10.12
N ARG A 21 12.50 5.45 -11.16
CA ARG A 21 12.80 5.13 -12.56
C ARG A 21 14.22 5.52 -12.99
N SER A 22 14.79 6.58 -12.42
CA SER A 22 16.17 6.98 -12.74
C SER A 22 17.23 5.98 -12.27
N GLY A 23 16.83 4.98 -11.50
CA GLY A 23 17.72 4.09 -10.77
C GLY A 23 18.11 4.74 -9.45
N VAL A 24 18.05 3.94 -8.38
CA VAL A 24 18.38 4.40 -7.03
C VAL A 24 19.47 3.53 -6.43
N THR A 25 20.27 4.11 -5.56
CA THR A 25 21.25 3.41 -4.74
C THR A 25 20.81 3.52 -3.29
N ASN A 26 20.86 2.41 -2.56
CA ASN A 26 20.48 2.40 -1.16
C ASN A 26 21.57 3.05 -0.29
N ASP A 27 21.19 4.04 0.51
CA ASP A 27 22.00 4.52 1.64
C ASP A 27 21.73 3.62 2.86
N VAL A 28 22.66 2.68 3.10
CA VAL A 28 22.55 1.67 4.16
C VAL A 28 22.53 2.28 5.55
N ASP A 29 23.29 3.36 5.80
CA ASP A 29 23.34 4.02 7.10
C ASP A 29 22.03 4.76 7.39
N ALA A 30 21.47 5.45 6.39
CA ALA A 30 20.15 6.07 6.49
C ALA A 30 19.04 5.01 6.65
N ALA A 31 19.11 3.91 5.91
CA ALA A 31 18.18 2.77 6.02
C ALA A 31 18.24 2.10 7.41
N LYS A 32 19.43 1.99 7.99
CA LYS A 32 19.61 1.52 9.37
C LYS A 32 18.99 2.49 10.37
N LYS A 33 19.23 3.80 10.22
CA LYS A 33 18.68 4.84 11.12
C LYS A 33 17.16 4.77 11.23
N ILE A 34 16.45 4.66 10.10
CA ILE A 34 14.99 4.56 10.12
C ILE A 34 14.50 3.23 10.74
N SER A 35 15.21 2.13 10.48
CA SER A 35 14.86 0.83 11.04
C SER A 35 15.06 0.79 12.56
N SER A 36 16.12 1.42 13.06
CA SER A 36 16.39 1.52 14.51
C SER A 36 15.29 2.26 15.27
N ALA A 37 14.55 3.17 14.62
CA ALA A 37 13.40 3.84 15.23
C ALA A 37 12.28 2.88 15.66
N ILE A 38 12.18 1.72 15.01
CA ILE A 38 11.14 0.71 15.27
C ILE A 38 11.54 -0.19 16.45
N TYR A 39 12.82 -0.55 16.55
CA TYR A 39 13.31 -1.58 17.46
C TYR A 39 14.01 -1.04 18.72
N GLY A 40 13.92 0.28 18.96
CA GLY A 40 14.41 0.92 20.18
C GLY A 40 15.90 0.67 20.41
N ASP A 41 16.23 0.12 21.59
CA ASP A 41 17.61 -0.13 22.01
C ASP A 41 18.27 -1.34 21.32
N SER A 42 17.55 -2.06 20.44
CA SER A 42 18.09 -3.21 19.73
C SER A 42 19.20 -2.80 18.75
N VAL A 43 20.23 -3.63 18.63
CA VAL A 43 21.30 -3.41 17.66
C VAL A 43 20.90 -4.00 16.32
N LEU A 44 20.81 -3.15 15.29
CA LEU A 44 20.59 -3.59 13.92
C LEU A 44 21.92 -3.81 13.21
N VAL A 45 22.12 -5.03 12.72
CA VAL A 45 23.32 -5.44 11.99
C VAL A 45 22.94 -5.73 10.54
N PRO A 46 23.54 -5.04 9.55
CA PRO A 46 23.32 -5.36 8.14
C PRO A 46 23.57 -6.85 7.87
N SER A 47 22.61 -7.52 7.24
CA SER A 47 22.68 -8.96 6.93
C SER A 47 22.90 -9.20 5.45
N VAL A 48 22.21 -8.46 4.58
CA VAL A 48 22.27 -8.65 3.12
C VAL A 48 21.76 -7.41 2.37
N ASP A 49 22.47 -6.98 1.33
CA ASP A 49 21.90 -6.09 0.30
C ASP A 49 21.17 -6.95 -0.74
N THR A 50 19.90 -6.62 -0.97
CA THR A 50 19.03 -7.33 -1.89
C THR A 50 18.13 -6.34 -2.64
N ASN A 51 17.06 -6.82 -3.26
CA ASN A 51 16.04 -6.01 -3.89
C ASN A 51 14.68 -6.17 -3.18
N LEU A 52 13.78 -5.22 -3.42
CA LEU A 52 12.49 -5.16 -2.75
C LEU A 52 11.59 -6.37 -3.06
N ALA A 53 11.63 -6.93 -4.28
CA ALA A 53 10.85 -8.13 -4.61
C ALA A 53 11.30 -9.32 -3.74
N THR A 54 12.61 -9.58 -3.70
CA THR A 54 13.18 -10.67 -2.89
C THR A 54 12.97 -10.44 -1.40
N ALA A 55 12.97 -9.19 -0.93
CA ALA A 55 12.65 -8.88 0.46
C ALA A 55 11.20 -9.26 0.83
N MET A 56 10.24 -9.13 -0.09
CA MET A 56 8.84 -9.50 0.18
C MET A 56 8.61 -11.02 0.18
N ASP A 57 9.45 -11.75 -0.56
CA ASP A 57 9.45 -13.22 -0.58
C ASP A 57 10.21 -13.83 0.61
N SER A 58 10.78 -13.00 1.50
CA SER A 58 11.46 -13.48 2.69
C SER A 58 10.47 -13.78 3.82
N ASP A 59 10.54 -15.00 4.34
CA ASP A 59 9.82 -15.42 5.56
C ASP A 59 10.58 -15.07 6.85
N ASP A 60 11.77 -14.47 6.73
CA ASP A 60 12.63 -14.22 7.88
C ASP A 60 12.09 -13.09 8.77
N SER A 61 12.39 -13.18 10.07
CA SER A 61 12.14 -12.13 11.08
C SER A 61 13.01 -10.88 10.92
N GLN A 62 13.46 -10.60 9.70
CA GLN A 62 14.33 -9.49 9.37
C GLN A 62 13.54 -8.22 9.10
N VAL A 63 14.23 -7.09 9.27
CA VAL A 63 13.75 -5.78 8.83
C VAL A 63 14.45 -5.47 7.53
N PHE A 64 13.70 -5.09 6.51
CA PHE A 64 14.28 -4.58 5.27
C PHE A 64 14.04 -3.08 5.20
N ALA A 65 15.06 -2.32 4.84
CA ALA A 65 14.91 -0.89 4.62
C ALA A 65 15.75 -0.39 3.46
N GLY A 66 15.26 0.68 2.84
CA GLY A 66 15.99 1.40 1.80
C GLY A 66 15.80 2.90 1.93
N SER A 67 16.83 3.67 1.61
CA SER A 67 16.81 5.13 1.59
C SER A 67 17.46 5.64 0.30
N TYR A 68 16.76 6.52 -0.41
CA TYR A 68 17.11 6.96 -1.77
C TYR A 68 17.09 8.48 -1.92
N GLY A 69 17.38 9.21 -0.85
CA GLY A 69 17.18 10.67 -0.78
C GLY A 69 15.74 10.99 -0.34
N PRO A 70 14.87 11.52 -1.22
CA PRO A 70 13.51 11.91 -0.84
C PRO A 70 12.55 10.72 -0.60
N LEU A 71 13.01 9.48 -0.83
CA LEU A 71 12.22 8.28 -0.64
C LEU A 71 12.88 7.38 0.38
N THR A 72 12.09 6.84 1.30
CA THR A 72 12.55 5.83 2.26
C THR A 72 11.49 4.75 2.40
N VAL A 73 11.91 3.48 2.46
CA VAL A 73 11.04 2.33 2.65
C VAL A 73 11.49 1.53 3.86
N VAL A 74 10.55 1.02 4.63
CA VAL A 74 10.79 0.01 5.66
C VAL A 74 9.75 -1.10 5.54
N SER A 75 10.18 -2.34 5.70
CA SER A 75 9.37 -3.53 5.69
C SER A 75 9.71 -4.38 6.91
N CYS A 76 8.67 -4.70 7.69
CA CYS A 76 8.74 -5.62 8.82
C CYS A 76 7.33 -6.08 9.19
N SER A 77 7.23 -7.10 10.04
CA SER A 77 5.95 -7.71 10.45
C SER A 77 5.02 -6.76 11.20
N LEU A 78 5.53 -5.69 11.82
CA LEU A 78 4.70 -4.67 12.50
C LEU A 78 3.66 -4.04 11.57
N PHE A 79 3.97 -3.97 10.27
CA PHE A 79 3.13 -3.34 9.26
C PHE A 79 2.14 -4.32 8.60
N ALA A 80 2.24 -5.62 8.89
CA ALA A 80 1.31 -6.64 8.42
C ALA A 80 0.05 -6.66 9.31
N THR A 81 -0.76 -5.61 9.22
CA THR A 81 -1.98 -5.42 10.02
C THR A 81 -3.19 -5.18 9.13
N SER A 82 -4.35 -5.67 9.55
CA SER A 82 -5.65 -5.36 8.94
C SER A 82 -6.29 -4.08 9.51
N LYS A 83 -5.59 -3.36 10.40
CA LYS A 83 -6.03 -2.07 10.95
C LYS A 83 -4.97 -0.97 10.84
N PRO A 84 -4.71 -0.44 9.63
CA PRO A 84 -3.65 0.53 9.43
C PRO A 84 -3.82 1.82 10.25
N SER A 85 -5.05 2.26 10.52
CA SER A 85 -5.35 3.45 11.32
C SER A 85 -4.60 3.48 12.65
N THR A 86 -4.40 2.31 13.25
CA THR A 86 -3.69 2.11 14.53
C THR A 86 -2.20 2.44 14.46
N LEU A 87 -1.62 2.48 13.25
CA LEU A 87 -0.19 2.78 13.03
C LEU A 87 0.13 4.27 13.05
N THR A 88 -0.84 5.17 13.16
CA THR A 88 -0.61 6.63 13.07
C THR A 88 0.51 7.12 14.00
N ARG A 89 0.52 6.67 15.26
CA ARG A 89 1.59 7.02 16.22
C ARG A 89 2.93 6.39 15.84
N THR A 90 2.92 5.17 15.34
CA THR A 90 4.13 4.46 14.88
C THR A 90 4.76 5.17 13.70
N VAL A 91 3.98 5.54 12.69
CA VAL A 91 4.43 6.30 11.51
C VAL A 91 5.09 7.61 11.94
N GLU A 92 4.48 8.33 12.88
CA GLU A 92 5.02 9.59 13.39
C GLU A 92 6.32 9.42 14.20
N THR A 93 6.41 8.34 14.99
CA THR A 93 7.62 8.00 15.74
C THR A 93 8.78 7.72 14.78
N ILE A 94 8.54 6.92 13.75
CA ILE A 94 9.54 6.60 12.72
C ILE A 94 9.96 7.85 11.97
N ARG A 95 9.01 8.68 11.52
CA ARG A 95 9.25 9.97 10.84
C ARG A 95 10.21 10.84 11.65
N THR A 96 9.86 11.09 12.91
CA THR A 96 10.62 11.95 13.82
C THR A 96 12.04 11.42 14.02
N ALA A 97 12.17 10.12 14.33
CA ALA A 97 13.46 9.50 14.58
C ALA A 97 14.38 9.48 13.34
N ALA A 98 13.80 9.28 12.16
CA ALA A 98 14.54 9.33 10.90
C ALA A 98 14.85 10.76 10.43
N SER A 99 14.24 11.78 11.05
CA SER A 99 14.33 13.19 10.64
C SER A 99 13.71 13.44 9.26
N ILE A 100 12.61 12.76 8.96
CA ILE A 100 11.84 12.92 7.72
C ILE A 100 10.92 14.15 7.86
N PRO A 101 10.83 15.04 6.85
CA PRO A 101 9.98 16.22 6.93
C PRO A 101 8.49 15.90 7.14
N ASP A 102 7.76 16.79 7.82
CA ASP A 102 6.31 16.67 8.04
C ASP A 102 5.51 16.74 6.72
N SER A 103 6.07 17.40 5.70
CA SER A 103 5.52 17.45 4.34
C SER A 103 5.49 16.09 3.67
N ALA A 104 6.36 15.15 4.06
CA ALA A 104 6.46 13.86 3.42
C ALA A 104 5.19 13.03 3.66
N ALA A 105 4.60 12.49 2.59
CA ALA A 105 3.53 11.52 2.72
C ALA A 105 4.09 10.19 3.26
N ALA A 106 3.28 9.43 3.99
CA ALA A 106 3.58 8.04 4.28
C ALA A 106 2.53 7.13 3.64
N VAL A 107 2.94 6.05 2.98
CA VAL A 107 2.01 5.09 2.36
C VAL A 107 2.35 3.66 2.79
N LEU A 108 1.33 2.93 3.21
CA LEU A 108 1.41 1.53 3.59
C LEU A 108 0.81 0.66 2.48
N LEU A 109 1.46 -0.47 2.22
CA LEU A 109 0.92 -1.61 1.49
C LEU A 109 1.09 -2.86 2.36
N TYR A 110 0.03 -3.66 2.48
CA TYR A 110 0.12 -5.05 2.93
C TYR A 110 -0.79 -5.96 2.09
N THR A 111 -0.25 -7.06 1.58
CA THR A 111 -0.98 -8.10 0.86
C THR A 111 -0.64 -9.47 1.40
N GLU A 112 -1.66 -10.33 1.56
CA GLU A 112 -1.52 -11.69 2.07
C GLU A 112 -2.23 -12.70 1.15
N PRO A 113 -1.51 -13.37 0.23
CA PRO A 113 -2.07 -14.28 -0.78
C PRO A 113 -3.02 -15.32 -0.22
N ASP A 114 -2.67 -15.94 0.91
CA ASP A 114 -3.41 -17.07 1.49
C ASP A 114 -4.85 -16.69 1.89
N SER A 115 -5.02 -15.47 2.40
CA SER A 115 -6.31 -14.93 2.81
C SER A 115 -6.94 -14.01 1.75
N ALA A 116 -6.26 -13.81 0.62
CA ALA A 116 -6.61 -12.78 -0.36
C ALA A 116 -6.73 -11.36 0.24
N THR A 117 -6.14 -11.11 1.42
CA THR A 117 -6.22 -9.83 2.13
C THR A 117 -5.41 -8.77 1.42
N GLY A 118 -6.02 -7.59 1.23
CA GLY A 118 -5.37 -6.40 0.70
C GLY A 118 -5.58 -5.21 1.61
N VAL A 119 -4.49 -4.50 1.88
CA VAL A 119 -4.45 -3.39 2.82
C VAL A 119 -3.62 -2.26 2.24
N PHE A 120 -4.12 -1.04 2.34
CA PHE A 120 -3.34 0.15 2.07
C PHE A 120 -3.77 1.31 2.97
N ALA A 121 -2.84 2.22 3.25
CA ALA A 121 -3.15 3.45 3.95
C ALA A 121 -2.22 4.58 3.52
N ARG A 122 -2.67 5.82 3.73
CA ARG A 122 -1.91 7.02 3.40
C ARG A 122 -2.07 8.07 4.49
N TRP A 123 -0.93 8.58 4.96
CA TRP A 123 -0.83 9.71 5.87
C TRP A 123 -0.19 10.90 5.16
N GLU A 124 -0.69 12.11 5.45
CA GLU A 124 -0.13 13.37 4.94
C GLU A 124 -0.12 14.40 6.07
N GLY A 125 1.02 15.03 6.33
CA GLY A 125 1.16 15.94 7.47
C GLY A 125 0.86 15.26 8.80
N GLY A 126 1.35 14.03 8.98
CA GLY A 126 1.11 13.22 10.19
C GLY A 126 -0.34 12.72 10.37
N THR A 127 -1.27 13.09 9.49
CA THR A 127 -2.70 12.77 9.62
C THR A 127 -3.10 11.66 8.67
N LEU A 128 -3.84 10.65 9.15
CA LEU A 128 -4.40 9.60 8.31
C LEU A 128 -5.43 10.20 7.33
N ARG A 129 -5.20 9.99 6.03
CA ARG A 129 -6.07 10.49 4.95
C ARG A 129 -6.99 9.41 4.40
N ARG A 130 -6.47 8.19 4.32
CA ARG A 130 -7.17 7.03 3.79
C ARG A 130 -6.60 5.78 4.43
N SER A 131 -7.47 4.86 4.83
CA SER A 131 -7.10 3.52 5.27
C SER A 131 -8.13 2.53 4.79
N PHE A 132 -7.68 1.44 4.16
CA PHE A 132 -8.52 0.38 3.67
C PHE A 132 -7.88 -0.97 3.99
N ALA A 133 -8.69 -1.90 4.48
CA ALA A 133 -8.31 -3.29 4.69
C ALA A 133 -9.51 -4.19 4.43
N ALA A 134 -9.34 -5.21 3.60
CA ALA A 134 -10.40 -6.17 3.31
C ALA A 134 -9.86 -7.54 2.90
N ASP A 135 -10.66 -8.56 3.15
CA ASP A 135 -10.62 -9.86 2.47
C ASP A 135 -11.74 -9.91 1.40
N PRO A 136 -11.82 -10.95 0.55
CA PRO A 136 -12.78 -10.97 -0.56
C PRO A 136 -14.26 -10.86 -0.16
N VAL A 137 -14.63 -11.09 1.10
CA VAL A 137 -16.03 -11.09 1.57
C VAL A 137 -16.29 -10.11 2.72
N SER A 138 -15.25 -9.49 3.28
CA SER A 138 -15.35 -8.60 4.43
C SER A 138 -14.47 -7.36 4.26
N ILE A 139 -15.06 -6.19 4.50
CA ILE A 139 -14.31 -4.94 4.74
C ILE A 139 -14.03 -4.86 6.24
N ILE A 140 -12.75 -4.82 6.59
CA ILE A 140 -12.27 -4.77 7.98
C ILE A 140 -12.05 -3.32 8.42
N GLU A 141 -11.50 -2.50 7.51
CA GLU A 141 -11.30 -1.07 7.72
C GLU A 141 -11.58 -0.30 6.42
N ASP A 142 -12.30 0.82 6.54
CA ASP A 142 -12.60 1.73 5.44
C ASP A 142 -12.76 3.16 5.98
N GLU A 143 -11.62 3.82 6.22
CA GLU A 143 -11.56 5.17 6.77
C GLU A 143 -11.04 6.16 5.74
N GLY A 144 -11.55 7.39 5.81
CA GLY A 144 -11.18 8.49 4.90
C GLY A 144 -11.92 8.46 3.55
N LEU A 145 -11.59 9.41 2.69
CA LEU A 145 -12.22 9.53 1.37
C LEU A 145 -11.48 8.67 0.34
N PRO A 146 -12.19 7.82 -0.44
CA PRO A 146 -11.58 7.05 -1.51
C PRO A 146 -10.85 7.91 -2.54
N TYR A 147 -9.70 7.44 -3.01
CA TYR A 147 -8.97 8.06 -4.11
C TYR A 147 -9.62 7.74 -5.47
N PRO A 148 -9.39 8.57 -6.51
CA PRO A 148 -9.96 8.35 -7.84
C PRO A 148 -9.66 6.97 -8.45
N PHE A 149 -8.49 6.39 -8.16
CA PHE A 149 -8.11 5.07 -8.66
C PHE A 149 -8.96 3.93 -8.11
N GLU A 150 -9.66 4.15 -6.99
CA GLU A 150 -10.52 3.13 -6.38
C GLU A 150 -11.85 3.00 -7.13
N LYS A 151 -12.28 4.05 -7.85
CA LYS A 151 -13.59 4.11 -8.50
C LYS A 151 -13.90 2.90 -9.41
N PRO A 152 -13.00 2.47 -10.33
CA PRO A 152 -13.28 1.31 -11.18
C PRO A 152 -13.50 0.02 -10.39
N PHE A 153 -12.84 -0.13 -9.24
CA PHE A 153 -13.01 -1.29 -8.36
C PHE A 153 -14.40 -1.28 -7.74
N TRP A 154 -14.81 -0.17 -7.13
CA TRP A 154 -16.14 0.00 -6.56
C TRP A 154 -17.27 -0.11 -7.60
N ALA A 155 -17.00 0.26 -8.86
CA ALA A 155 -17.92 0.10 -9.98
C ALA A 155 -18.03 -1.35 -10.51
N GLY A 156 -17.20 -2.28 -10.02
CA GLY A 156 -17.18 -3.67 -10.45
C GLY A 156 -16.48 -3.92 -11.78
N GLU A 157 -15.62 -3.00 -12.23
CA GLU A 157 -14.83 -3.16 -13.45
C GLU A 157 -13.63 -4.13 -13.27
N HIS A 158 -13.36 -4.54 -12.03
CA HIS A 158 -12.31 -5.49 -11.65
C HIS A 158 -12.86 -6.74 -10.94
N PRO A 159 -13.77 -7.51 -11.55
CA PRO A 159 -14.51 -8.58 -10.87
C PRO A 159 -13.58 -9.69 -10.36
N LEU A 160 -13.95 -10.27 -9.21
CA LEU A 160 -13.36 -11.50 -8.71
C LEU A 160 -13.46 -12.61 -9.77
N ARG A 161 -12.39 -13.39 -9.90
CA ARG A 161 -12.35 -14.57 -10.77
C ARG A 161 -12.56 -15.81 -9.93
N TYR A 162 -13.59 -16.57 -10.27
CA TYR A 162 -13.95 -17.81 -9.59
C TYR A 162 -13.51 -19.01 -10.43
N ALA A 163 -13.15 -20.11 -9.77
CA ALA A 163 -12.92 -21.37 -10.45
C ALA A 163 -14.20 -21.85 -11.17
N PRO A 164 -14.09 -22.58 -12.29
CA PRO A 164 -15.26 -23.12 -12.99
C PRO A 164 -16.17 -23.93 -12.04
N GLY A 165 -17.48 -23.62 -12.04
CA GLY A 165 -18.47 -24.31 -11.20
C GLY A 165 -18.59 -23.77 -9.77
N VAL A 166 -17.80 -22.77 -9.38
CA VAL A 166 -17.95 -22.09 -8.09
C VAL A 166 -18.89 -20.89 -8.25
N ALA A 167 -19.97 -20.88 -7.48
CA ALA A 167 -20.87 -19.73 -7.43
C ALA A 167 -20.21 -18.58 -6.64
N PRO A 168 -20.33 -17.32 -7.10
CA PRO A 168 -19.89 -16.17 -6.32
C PRO A 168 -20.58 -16.12 -4.95
N ASP A 169 -19.83 -15.76 -3.91
CA ASP A 169 -20.43 -15.47 -2.61
C ASP A 169 -21.26 -14.17 -2.72
N PRO A 170 -22.53 -14.14 -2.28
CA PRO A 170 -23.35 -12.92 -2.31
C PRO A 170 -22.77 -11.73 -1.54
N LEU A 171 -21.88 -12.00 -0.56
CA LEU A 171 -21.18 -10.99 0.22
C LEU A 171 -19.82 -10.62 -0.37
N ALA A 172 -19.41 -11.26 -1.47
CA ALA A 172 -18.12 -10.97 -2.08
C ALA A 172 -18.04 -9.52 -2.55
N LEU A 173 -16.89 -8.91 -2.30
CA LEU A 173 -16.55 -7.62 -2.88
C LEU A 173 -16.57 -7.70 -4.40
N PRO A 174 -16.89 -6.59 -5.08
CA PRO A 174 -16.90 -6.57 -6.54
C PRO A 174 -15.50 -6.63 -7.16
N PHE A 175 -14.46 -6.81 -6.34
CA PHE A 175 -13.05 -6.90 -6.74
C PHE A 175 -12.20 -7.69 -5.74
N HIS A 176 -10.98 -8.04 -6.17
CA HIS A 176 -9.98 -8.64 -5.31
C HIS A 176 -9.26 -7.58 -4.46
N PRO A 177 -9.31 -7.63 -3.11
CA PRO A 177 -8.74 -6.58 -2.25
C PRO A 177 -7.25 -6.31 -2.50
N GLN A 178 -6.44 -7.35 -2.70
CA GLN A 178 -5.02 -7.16 -3.05
C GLN A 178 -4.81 -6.37 -4.34
N GLN A 179 -5.68 -6.54 -5.34
CA GLN A 179 -5.53 -5.78 -6.59
C GLN A 179 -5.81 -4.30 -6.35
N LEU A 180 -6.78 -3.96 -5.48
CA LEU A 180 -7.02 -2.57 -5.09
C LEU A 180 -5.84 -1.99 -4.30
N ALA A 181 -5.32 -2.74 -3.33
CA ALA A 181 -4.17 -2.30 -2.52
C ALA A 181 -2.92 -2.09 -3.38
N GLU A 182 -2.60 -3.03 -4.27
CA GLU A 182 -1.51 -2.87 -5.22
C GLU A 182 -1.76 -1.75 -6.23
N GLN A 183 -3.00 -1.47 -6.62
CA GLN A 183 -3.30 -0.30 -7.46
C GLN A 183 -2.95 0.99 -6.73
N GLY A 184 -3.26 1.12 -5.44
CA GLY A 184 -2.83 2.28 -4.64
C GLY A 184 -1.31 2.45 -4.64
N ASN A 185 -0.58 1.36 -4.40
CA ASN A 185 0.89 1.37 -4.49
C ASN A 185 1.40 1.78 -5.88
N ARG A 186 0.73 1.30 -6.94
CA ARG A 186 1.05 1.65 -8.33
C ARG A 186 0.83 3.13 -8.62
N GLU A 187 -0.25 3.73 -8.13
CA GLU A 187 -0.53 5.14 -8.35
C GLU A 187 0.47 6.04 -7.60
N TRP A 188 0.91 5.63 -6.41
CA TRP A 188 1.80 6.45 -5.59
C TRP A 188 3.28 6.24 -5.87
N LEU A 189 3.69 5.03 -6.23
CA LEU A 189 5.10 4.65 -6.38
C LEU A 189 5.43 4.02 -7.74
N GLY A 190 4.42 3.73 -8.57
CA GLY A 190 4.63 3.29 -9.94
C GLY A 190 4.90 1.80 -10.12
N PHE A 191 4.79 0.96 -9.09
CA PHE A 191 5.00 -0.49 -9.19
C PHE A 191 3.95 -1.32 -8.46
N ARG A 192 3.94 -2.62 -8.76
CA ARG A 192 3.17 -3.69 -8.10
C ARG A 192 4.05 -4.90 -7.91
N PHE A 193 3.66 -5.82 -7.02
CA PHE A 193 4.37 -7.07 -6.81
C PHE A 193 3.77 -8.21 -7.65
N THR A 194 2.44 -8.24 -7.80
CA THR A 194 1.75 -9.27 -8.58
C THR A 194 2.11 -9.21 -10.06
N ARG A 195 2.50 -10.38 -10.61
CA ARG A 195 2.83 -10.56 -12.03
C ARG A 195 1.60 -10.99 -12.85
N PRO A 196 1.54 -10.67 -14.16
CA PRO A 196 2.51 -9.89 -14.93
C PRO A 196 2.39 -8.38 -14.67
N LEU A 197 3.53 -7.69 -14.74
CA LEU A 197 3.59 -6.23 -14.63
C LEU A 197 3.11 -5.57 -15.94
N ALA A 198 2.40 -4.45 -15.85
CA ALA A 198 2.07 -3.65 -17.02
C ALA A 198 3.34 -2.98 -17.59
N PRO A 199 3.37 -2.59 -18.87
CA PRO A 199 4.56 -1.97 -19.46
C PRO A 199 5.03 -0.69 -18.75
N SER A 200 4.13 0.05 -18.12
CA SER A 200 4.46 1.26 -17.36
C SER A 200 4.88 1.00 -15.92
N ASP A 201 4.74 -0.23 -15.42
CA ASP A 201 5.04 -0.58 -14.04
C ASP A 201 6.56 -0.71 -13.87
N LEU A 202 7.07 0.01 -12.87
CA LEU A 202 8.43 -0.16 -12.38
C LEU A 202 8.61 -1.59 -11.84
N GLU A 203 9.82 -2.08 -11.97
CA GLU A 203 10.20 -3.44 -11.62
C GLU A 203 10.71 -3.46 -10.17
N PRO A 204 10.03 -4.12 -9.21
CA PRO A 204 10.50 -4.13 -7.82
C PRO A 204 11.88 -4.78 -7.64
N LEU A 205 12.33 -5.62 -8.59
CA LEU A 205 13.71 -6.15 -8.61
C LEU A 205 14.77 -5.04 -8.77
N SER A 206 14.41 -3.86 -9.28
CA SER A 206 15.35 -2.74 -9.45
C SER A 206 15.41 -1.79 -8.26
N ILE A 207 14.70 -2.08 -7.16
CA ILE A 207 14.67 -1.24 -5.96
C ILE A 207 15.54 -1.92 -4.89
N PRO A 208 16.79 -1.47 -4.65
CA PRO A 208 17.71 -2.07 -3.71
C PRO A 208 17.32 -1.77 -2.25
N VAL A 209 17.28 -2.78 -1.39
CA VAL A 209 17.06 -2.64 0.06
C VAL A 209 18.10 -3.45 0.82
N THR A 210 18.33 -3.11 2.08
CA THR A 210 19.21 -3.86 2.97
C THR A 210 18.38 -4.55 4.05
N GLY A 211 18.61 -5.84 4.22
CA GLY A 211 18.14 -6.62 5.36
C GLY A 211 18.99 -6.35 6.58
N PHE A 212 18.34 -6.28 7.75
CA PHE A 212 18.99 -6.10 9.04
C PHE A 212 18.59 -7.23 9.98
N ALA A 213 19.59 -7.89 10.56
CA ALA A 213 19.41 -8.78 11.68
C ALA A 213 19.23 -7.96 12.97
N ILE A 214 18.18 -8.26 13.73
CA ILE A 214 17.92 -7.65 15.03
C ILE A 214 18.74 -8.41 16.09
N ARG A 215 19.54 -7.68 16.87
CA ARG A 215 20.35 -8.22 17.96
C ARG A 215 20.01 -7.53 19.29
N PRO A 216 20.26 -8.19 20.44
CA PRO A 216 20.15 -7.56 21.76
C PRO A 216 20.97 -6.27 21.88
N ALA A 217 20.58 -5.39 22.80
CA ALA A 217 21.18 -4.07 22.98
C ALA A 217 22.67 -4.09 23.36
N ASP A 218 23.14 -5.16 24.00
CA ASP A 218 24.53 -5.37 24.43
C ASP A 218 25.40 -6.04 23.35
N TYR A 219 24.84 -6.33 22.18
CA TYR A 219 25.56 -6.96 21.10
C TYR A 219 26.52 -5.99 20.40
N GLU A 220 27.79 -6.34 20.34
CA GLU A 220 28.79 -5.61 19.56
C GLU A 220 28.97 -6.27 18.18
N PRO A 221 28.69 -5.55 17.07
CA PRO A 221 28.96 -6.05 15.73
C PRO A 221 30.44 -6.41 15.54
N THR A 222 30.70 -7.55 14.91
CA THR A 222 32.03 -8.12 14.72
C THR A 222 32.48 -8.05 13.26
N ASP A 223 33.78 -8.23 13.01
CA ASP A 223 34.32 -8.36 11.65
C ASP A 223 33.69 -9.54 10.89
N ALA A 224 33.31 -10.60 11.61
CA ALA A 224 32.62 -11.75 11.04
C ALA A 224 31.20 -11.41 10.56
N ASP A 225 30.51 -10.45 11.18
CA ASP A 225 29.23 -9.95 10.68
C ASP A 225 29.41 -9.17 9.38
N ALA A 226 30.44 -8.32 9.32
CA ALA A 226 30.78 -7.57 8.11
C ALA A 226 31.21 -8.49 6.96
N GLU A 227 31.89 -9.60 7.26
CA GLU A 227 32.22 -10.62 6.26
C GLU A 227 30.99 -11.36 5.75
N ARG A 228 30.13 -11.85 6.65
CA ARG A 228 28.85 -12.49 6.29
C ARG A 228 27.97 -11.58 5.45
N TYR A 229 27.88 -10.31 5.81
CA TYR A 229 27.13 -9.30 5.07
C TYR A 229 27.66 -9.14 3.64
N ARG A 230 28.98 -9.02 3.46
CA ARG A 230 29.59 -8.89 2.12
C ARG A 230 29.37 -10.14 1.27
N GLU A 231 29.52 -11.32 1.83
CA GLU A 231 29.32 -12.60 1.13
C GLU A 231 27.86 -12.80 0.72
N ALA A 232 26.92 -12.54 1.62
CA ALA A 232 25.49 -12.62 1.36
C ALA A 232 25.08 -11.62 0.28
N SER A 233 25.56 -10.39 0.37
CA SER A 233 25.26 -9.31 -0.59
C SER A 233 25.83 -9.59 -1.98
N ALA A 234 27.05 -10.14 -2.08
CA ALA A 234 27.62 -10.55 -3.36
C ALA A 234 26.78 -11.65 -4.03
N THR A 235 26.30 -12.61 -3.24
CA THR A 235 25.43 -13.70 -3.71
C THR A 235 24.07 -13.15 -4.18
N ALA A 236 23.45 -12.28 -3.38
CA ALA A 236 22.17 -11.66 -3.70
C ALA A 236 22.24 -10.72 -4.92
N ALA A 237 23.35 -10.01 -5.11
CA ALA A 237 23.60 -9.20 -6.30
C ALA A 237 23.63 -10.05 -7.58
N ALA A 238 24.32 -11.19 -7.55
CA ALA A 238 24.35 -12.12 -8.68
C ALA A 238 22.96 -12.69 -8.98
N ALA A 239 22.19 -13.06 -7.96
CA ALA A 239 20.82 -13.52 -8.10
C ALA A 239 19.89 -12.44 -8.66
N THR A 240 20.01 -11.19 -8.19
CA THR A 240 19.23 -10.04 -8.67
C THR A 240 19.52 -9.76 -10.14
N ALA A 241 20.80 -9.80 -10.56
CA ALA A 241 21.17 -9.63 -11.97
C ALA A 241 20.55 -10.72 -12.87
N ALA A 242 20.59 -11.98 -12.42
CA ALA A 242 19.97 -13.09 -13.14
C ALA A 242 18.44 -12.95 -13.23
N ALA A 243 17.77 -12.61 -12.12
CA ALA A 243 16.33 -12.41 -12.07
C ALA A 243 15.88 -11.23 -12.94
N THR A 244 16.64 -10.12 -12.94
CA THR A 244 16.36 -8.94 -13.77
C THR A 244 16.47 -9.28 -15.26
N ALA A 245 17.50 -10.04 -15.66
CA ALA A 245 17.65 -10.50 -17.04
C ALA A 245 16.49 -11.42 -17.46
N ALA A 246 16.08 -12.33 -16.57
CA ALA A 246 14.92 -13.21 -16.81
C ALA A 246 13.61 -12.42 -16.95
N ALA A 247 13.37 -11.44 -16.08
CA ALA A 247 12.19 -10.58 -16.14
C ALA A 247 12.15 -9.73 -17.42
N ALA A 248 13.30 -9.21 -17.87
CA ALA A 248 13.40 -8.48 -19.14
C ALA A 248 13.06 -9.38 -20.34
N ASN A 249 13.61 -10.58 -20.40
CA ASN A 249 13.31 -11.55 -21.45
C ASN A 249 11.83 -11.95 -21.47
N ALA A 250 11.23 -12.19 -20.30
CA ALA A 250 9.80 -12.50 -20.20
C ALA A 250 8.92 -11.35 -20.67
N ARG A 251 9.30 -10.09 -20.38
CA ARG A 251 8.58 -8.90 -20.87
C ARG A 251 8.66 -8.77 -22.39
N GLU A 252 9.81 -9.04 -23.00
CA GLU A 252 9.98 -9.00 -24.46
C GLU A 252 9.10 -10.05 -25.16
N GLN A 253 9.01 -11.26 -24.60
CA GLN A 253 8.16 -12.33 -25.15
C GLN A 253 6.65 -12.05 -25.05
N LEU A 254 6.23 -11.25 -24.06
CA LEU A 254 4.83 -10.85 -23.87
C LEU A 254 4.44 -9.64 -24.71
N GLN A 255 5.38 -8.93 -25.34
CA GLN A 255 5.05 -7.88 -26.28
C GLN A 255 4.46 -8.50 -27.55
N PRO A 256 3.28 -8.04 -28.02
CA PRO A 256 2.74 -8.51 -29.29
C PRO A 256 3.74 -8.19 -30.41
N PRO A 257 3.87 -9.05 -31.43
CA PRO A 257 4.75 -8.77 -32.55
C PRO A 257 4.35 -7.42 -33.14
N VAL A 258 5.31 -6.50 -33.24
CA VAL A 258 5.13 -5.24 -33.97
C VAL A 258 4.69 -5.65 -35.37
N ALA A 259 3.42 -5.40 -35.69
CA ALA A 259 2.94 -5.54 -37.05
C ALA A 259 3.78 -4.56 -37.88
N GLN A 260 4.77 -5.10 -38.60
CA GLN A 260 5.43 -4.35 -39.66
C GLN A 260 4.31 -3.89 -40.57
N ALA A 261 4.01 -2.60 -40.56
CA ALA A 261 3.09 -1.99 -41.49
C ALA A 261 3.66 -2.25 -42.89
N VAL A 262 3.18 -3.31 -43.53
CA VAL A 262 3.30 -3.50 -44.96
C VAL A 262 2.56 -2.32 -45.56
N VAL A 263 3.33 -1.35 -46.04
CA VAL A 263 2.82 -0.27 -46.88
C VAL A 263 2.47 -0.91 -48.22
N ASP A 264 1.32 -1.59 -48.28
CA ASP A 264 0.67 -1.88 -49.55
C ASP A 264 0.01 -0.59 -50.01
N ASP A 265 0.65 0.10 -50.95
CA ASP A 265 0.07 1.18 -51.75
C ASP A 265 -0.56 0.54 -53.00
N PRO A 266 -1.90 0.39 -53.11
CA PRO A 266 -2.52 0.12 -54.38
C PRO A 266 -2.93 1.46 -54.98
N ARG A 267 -2.04 2.08 -55.77
CA ARG A 267 -2.49 3.13 -56.71
C ARG A 267 -3.30 2.47 -57.82
N PRO A 268 -4.54 2.90 -58.07
CA PRO A 268 -5.21 2.55 -59.31
C PRO A 268 -4.63 3.41 -60.43
N ALA A 269 -4.14 2.76 -61.49
CA ALA A 269 -3.79 3.42 -62.73
C ALA A 269 -5.07 3.93 -63.42
N LEU A 270 -5.26 5.25 -63.42
CA LEU A 270 -6.20 5.92 -64.32
C LEU A 270 -5.46 6.28 -65.60
N GLY A 271 -5.98 5.79 -66.73
CA GLY A 271 -5.41 5.93 -68.05
C GLY A 271 -5.51 7.35 -68.62
N ASP A 272 -4.57 7.62 -69.51
CA ASP A 272 -4.57 8.72 -70.46
C ASP A 272 -5.80 8.66 -71.39
N ASP A 273 -6.58 9.73 -71.46
CA ASP A 273 -7.05 10.26 -72.76
C ASP A 273 -7.49 11.73 -72.73
N ALA A 274 -6.94 12.47 -73.70
CA ALA A 274 -7.28 13.73 -74.38
C ALA A 274 -8.04 14.90 -73.70
N GLY A 275 -7.45 16.10 -73.83
CA GLY A 275 -8.20 17.31 -74.24
C GLY A 275 -7.81 18.64 -73.58
N GLU A 276 -6.83 19.36 -74.15
CA GLU A 276 -6.76 20.84 -74.07
C GLU A 276 -7.69 21.46 -75.15
N PRO A 277 -8.02 22.79 -75.17
CA PRO A 277 -7.51 23.91 -74.35
C PRO A 277 -8.59 24.91 -73.84
N GLU A 278 -8.19 25.93 -73.06
CA GLU A 278 -8.30 27.37 -73.41
C GLU A 278 -8.47 28.34 -72.20
N ARG A 279 -7.45 29.22 -72.07
CA ARG A 279 -7.40 30.62 -71.56
C ARG A 279 -7.72 31.02 -70.10
N ALA A 280 -6.67 31.68 -69.57
CA ALA A 280 -6.45 32.52 -68.38
C ALA A 280 -7.33 33.82 -68.33
N PRO A 281 -7.21 34.73 -67.31
CA PRO A 281 -6.15 34.81 -66.31
C PRO A 281 -6.50 35.23 -64.85
N GLU A 282 -5.47 35.02 -64.02
CA GLU A 282 -5.21 35.61 -62.72
C GLU A 282 -5.34 37.14 -62.69
N GLN A 283 -5.69 37.69 -61.52
CA GLN A 283 -5.11 38.95 -61.07
C GLN A 283 -4.55 38.79 -59.65
N SER A 284 -3.22 38.82 -59.61
CA SER A 284 -2.39 38.96 -58.42
C SER A 284 -1.97 40.43 -58.25
N ARG A 285 -1.95 40.87 -56.97
CA ARG A 285 -0.91 41.73 -56.34
C ARG A 285 -0.91 43.25 -56.65
N PRO A 286 -0.42 44.13 -55.74
CA PRO A 286 0.92 44.04 -55.15
C PRO A 286 1.11 44.32 -53.65
N SER A 287 2.29 43.83 -53.22
CA SER A 287 2.98 43.98 -51.95
C SER A 287 3.81 45.26 -51.87
N ASP A 288 4.46 45.40 -50.70
CA ASP A 288 5.68 46.16 -50.35
C ASP A 288 5.38 47.46 -49.59
N VAL A 289 5.95 47.74 -48.40
CA VAL A 289 7.37 48.02 -48.12
C VAL A 289 7.51 48.23 -46.58
N VAL A 290 8.26 47.39 -45.84
CA VAL A 290 9.56 47.67 -45.15
C VAL A 290 9.53 47.79 -43.61
N ALA A 291 10.53 47.17 -42.98
CA ALA A 291 10.96 47.22 -41.58
C ALA A 291 12.46 47.63 -41.53
N PRO A 292 13.19 47.59 -40.38
CA PRO A 292 13.10 48.27 -39.07
C PRO A 292 14.36 49.19 -38.88
N PRO A 293 14.94 49.51 -37.68
CA PRO A 293 15.68 48.55 -36.82
C PRO A 293 15.76 48.85 -35.28
N GLN A 294 16.46 47.97 -34.57
CA GLN A 294 16.80 47.93 -33.13
C GLN A 294 17.96 48.89 -32.72
N GLY A 295 18.15 49.11 -31.40
CA GLY A 295 19.36 49.70 -30.81
C GLY A 295 19.50 49.45 -29.29
N ASP A 296 20.75 49.21 -28.86
CA ASP A 296 21.32 48.75 -27.58
C ASP A 296 21.23 49.66 -26.33
N GLN A 297 21.55 49.08 -25.16
CA GLN A 297 21.64 49.64 -23.77
C GLN A 297 22.74 50.73 -23.56
N PRO A 298 22.80 51.40 -22.37
CA PRO A 298 23.63 50.91 -21.22
C PRO A 298 23.16 51.31 -19.78
N ASP A 299 23.99 50.90 -18.81
CA ASP A 299 23.96 50.86 -17.33
C ASP A 299 23.57 52.09 -16.45
N GLU A 300 23.27 51.76 -15.17
CA GLU A 300 23.58 52.40 -13.87
C GLU A 300 22.42 52.72 -12.88
N PRO A 301 22.64 52.55 -11.54
CA PRO A 301 21.60 52.51 -10.49
C PRO A 301 21.52 53.82 -9.66
N PRO A 302 20.70 53.86 -8.59
CA PRO A 302 21.15 54.57 -7.40
C PRO A 302 20.89 53.86 -6.05
N SER A 303 21.85 54.06 -5.14
CA SER A 303 21.81 53.74 -3.71
C SER A 303 21.18 54.86 -2.85
N SER A 304 20.64 54.44 -1.70
CA SER A 304 20.69 55.06 -0.35
C SER A 304 20.10 56.47 -0.09
N SER A 305 19.24 56.59 0.94
CA SER A 305 19.50 57.29 2.23
C SER A 305 18.22 57.70 2.99
N LEU A 306 17.88 56.95 4.06
CA LEU A 306 17.46 57.35 5.44
C LEU A 306 16.38 58.46 5.68
N PRO A 307 16.02 58.79 6.94
CA PRO A 307 14.73 58.45 7.58
C PRO A 307 13.89 59.72 7.86
N VAL A 308 12.74 59.64 8.55
CA VAL A 308 12.25 60.63 9.55
C VAL A 308 10.81 60.32 10.02
N ASP A 309 10.69 60.37 11.35
CA ASP A 309 9.55 60.67 12.23
C ASP A 309 8.14 60.10 12.01
N THR A 310 7.76 59.32 13.01
CA THR A 310 6.41 59.22 13.59
C THR A 310 5.92 60.59 14.09
N PRO A 311 4.60 60.86 14.00
CA PRO A 311 3.88 61.15 15.23
C PRO A 311 2.53 60.42 15.35
N ALA A 312 2.19 60.04 16.59
CA ALA A 312 0.86 59.63 17.06
C ALA A 312 -0.13 60.82 16.98
N VAL A 313 -1.47 60.75 16.99
CA VAL A 313 -2.52 59.92 17.62
C VAL A 313 -3.88 60.27 16.90
N PRO A 314 -5.13 60.03 17.38
CA PRO A 314 -5.95 58.82 17.60
C PRO A 314 -7.34 58.83 16.85
N VAL A 315 -8.17 57.80 17.14
CA VAL A 315 -9.66 57.80 17.30
C VAL A 315 -10.54 57.10 16.24
N ASP A 316 -11.23 56.06 16.75
CA ASP A 316 -12.55 55.44 16.44
C ASP A 316 -13.07 55.22 15.01
N THR A 317 -13.35 53.94 14.67
CA THR A 317 -14.72 53.40 14.47
C THR A 317 -14.69 51.84 14.43
N PRO A 318 -15.83 51.10 14.53
CA PRO A 318 -16.01 49.99 15.46
C PRO A 318 -15.90 48.59 14.83
N ALA A 319 -15.48 47.62 15.65
CA ALA A 319 -15.48 46.20 15.31
C ALA A 319 -16.91 45.62 15.38
N VAL A 320 -17.35 45.01 14.27
CA VAL A 320 -18.51 44.12 14.22
C VAL A 320 -18.09 42.76 14.80
N GLY A 321 -18.80 42.32 15.82
CA GLY A 321 -18.47 41.19 16.67
C GLY A 321 -18.56 39.82 15.99
N ILE A 322 -17.57 38.99 16.30
CA ILE A 322 -17.59 37.54 16.20
C ILE A 322 -18.24 37.01 17.49
N PRO A 323 -19.20 36.07 17.46
CA PRO A 323 -19.75 35.51 18.70
C PRO A 323 -18.71 34.60 19.37
N VAL A 324 -18.32 34.98 20.58
CA VAL A 324 -17.53 34.19 21.53
C VAL A 324 -18.48 33.22 22.24
N ALA A 325 -18.14 31.93 22.24
CA ALA A 325 -18.84 30.91 23.01
C ALA A 325 -18.53 31.08 24.52
N GLU A 326 -19.58 31.12 25.33
CA GLU A 326 -19.49 31.26 26.79
C GLU A 326 -19.04 29.96 27.49
N PRO A 327 -18.36 30.06 28.65
CA PRO A 327 -18.00 28.92 29.48
C PRO A 327 -19.20 28.48 30.33
N ILE A 328 -19.43 27.17 30.41
CA ILE A 328 -20.47 26.59 31.28
C ILE A 328 -19.87 26.42 32.68
N ASP A 329 -20.33 27.25 33.61
CA ASP A 329 -20.03 27.13 35.04
C ASP A 329 -20.79 25.96 35.67
N ALA A 330 -20.03 25.21 36.47
CA ALA A 330 -20.53 24.16 37.35
C ALA A 330 -21.10 24.78 38.63
N HIS A 331 -22.36 24.48 38.95
CA HIS A 331 -22.84 24.52 40.32
C HIS A 331 -23.68 23.30 40.64
N ALA A 332 -23.26 22.63 41.70
CA ALA A 332 -23.86 21.47 42.33
C ALA A 332 -25.15 21.85 43.06
N ASP A 333 -26.15 20.99 42.99
CA ASP A 333 -27.14 20.84 44.05
C ASP A 333 -27.31 19.36 44.43
N ASP A 334 -27.25 19.22 45.74
CA ASP A 334 -27.41 18.12 46.68
C ASP A 334 -28.56 17.14 46.38
N TYR A 335 -28.28 15.83 46.38
CA TYR A 335 -29.25 14.82 46.82
C TYR A 335 -28.53 13.66 47.52
N SER A 336 -28.75 13.60 48.83
CA SER A 336 -28.36 12.51 49.72
C SER A 336 -29.47 11.46 49.84
N SER A 337 -29.03 10.21 50.11
CA SER A 337 -29.70 9.14 50.87
C SER A 337 -30.60 8.09 50.18
N ASP A 338 -30.00 6.90 50.06
CA ASP A 338 -30.45 5.55 50.50
C ASP A 338 -31.36 4.65 49.61
N PRO A 339 -31.06 3.32 49.50
CA PRO A 339 -31.66 2.42 48.53
C PRO A 339 -32.70 1.47 49.16
N ALA A 340 -33.91 1.43 48.62
CA ALA A 340 -34.76 0.24 48.67
C ALA A 340 -35.99 0.42 47.78
N THR A 341 -36.36 -0.67 47.10
CA THR A 341 -37.69 -0.95 46.53
C THR A 341 -38.07 -0.14 45.28
N GLN A 342 -38.03 -0.77 44.11
CA GLN A 342 -39.25 -1.15 43.39
C GLN A 342 -38.97 -2.01 42.14
N ARG A 343 -39.80 -3.04 42.07
CA ARG A 343 -39.87 -4.19 41.16
C ARG A 343 -40.71 -3.80 39.94
N PRO A 344 -40.38 -4.16 38.69
CA PRO A 344 -41.33 -4.09 37.59
C PRO A 344 -42.23 -5.35 37.53
N PRO A 345 -43.43 -5.27 36.95
CA PRO A 345 -44.49 -6.27 37.13
C PRO A 345 -44.41 -7.49 36.18
N GLU A 346 -44.75 -8.66 36.74
CA GLU A 346 -45.25 -9.88 36.08
C GLU A 346 -46.68 -9.60 35.51
N THR A 347 -47.29 -10.27 34.53
CA THR A 347 -47.19 -11.61 33.90
C THR A 347 -48.02 -11.55 32.59
N THR A 348 -47.76 -12.37 31.57
CA THR A 348 -48.62 -13.55 31.29
C THR A 348 -47.93 -14.53 30.35
N LEU A 349 -47.56 -15.66 30.93
CA LEU A 349 -47.20 -16.92 30.28
C LEU A 349 -48.46 -17.62 29.77
N ARG A 350 -48.36 -18.28 28.61
CA ARG A 350 -49.32 -19.27 28.13
C ARG A 350 -48.62 -20.64 28.11
N ASP A 351 -49.07 -21.47 29.04
CA ASP A 351 -49.10 -22.94 29.15
C ASP A 351 -48.00 -23.81 28.52
N GLU A 352 -47.26 -24.44 29.43
CA GLU A 352 -46.56 -25.71 29.30
C GLU A 352 -47.55 -26.89 29.28
N ALA A 353 -47.56 -27.66 28.19
CA ALA A 353 -47.90 -29.08 28.21
C ALA A 353 -47.53 -29.70 26.85
N THR A 354 -46.29 -30.17 26.70
CA THR A 354 -45.89 -31.39 25.95
C THR A 354 -44.36 -31.50 25.99
N VAL A 355 -43.78 -31.77 27.16
CA VAL A 355 -42.42 -32.33 27.25
C VAL A 355 -42.38 -33.32 28.42
N ARG A 356 -42.91 -34.51 28.20
CA ARG A 356 -42.49 -35.75 28.86
C ARG A 356 -42.76 -36.89 27.88
N GLU A 357 -41.81 -37.83 27.85
CA GLU A 357 -41.91 -39.19 27.29
C GLU A 357 -41.40 -39.40 25.85
N ALA A 358 -40.13 -39.79 25.74
CA ALA A 358 -39.70 -41.04 25.10
C ALA A 358 -38.16 -41.15 25.11
N VAL A 359 -37.62 -41.65 26.22
CA VAL A 359 -36.29 -42.25 26.31
C VAL A 359 -36.49 -43.74 26.08
N THR A 360 -35.91 -44.28 25.00
CA THR A 360 -35.31 -45.63 24.85
C THR A 360 -35.20 -45.99 23.36
N GLU A 361 -33.97 -46.18 22.86
CA GLU A 361 -33.49 -47.28 21.99
C GLU A 361 -32.30 -46.89 21.08
N PRO A 362 -31.43 -47.86 20.69
CA PRO A 362 -29.97 -47.73 20.85
C PRO A 362 -29.19 -47.37 19.58
N VAL A 363 -27.97 -46.88 19.82
CA VAL A 363 -26.89 -46.61 18.85
C VAL A 363 -26.38 -47.93 18.24
N PRO A 364 -26.15 -48.03 16.92
CA PRO A 364 -25.58 -49.22 16.30
C PRO A 364 -24.08 -49.38 16.64
N PRO A 365 -23.56 -50.62 16.79
CA PRO A 365 -22.18 -50.85 17.17
C PRO A 365 -21.22 -50.59 16.01
N ILE A 366 -20.14 -49.86 16.29
CA ILE A 366 -18.91 -49.87 15.49
C ILE A 366 -18.11 -51.09 15.91
N ALA A 367 -17.69 -51.89 14.94
CA ALA A 367 -16.90 -53.10 15.16
C ALA A 367 -15.47 -52.73 15.60
N ASP A 368 -15.04 -53.31 16.72
CA ASP A 368 -13.64 -53.41 17.13
C ASP A 368 -12.93 -54.47 16.28
N ASP A 369 -11.79 -54.10 15.70
CA ASP A 369 -10.70 -55.03 15.38
C ASP A 369 -9.38 -54.23 15.32
N ASN A 370 -8.77 -53.97 16.48
CA ASN A 370 -7.41 -54.40 16.78
C ASN A 370 -6.93 -53.85 18.12
N VAL A 371 -6.60 -54.78 19.00
CA VAL A 371 -5.90 -54.59 20.27
C VAL A 371 -4.42 -54.42 19.98
N GLY A 372 -3.83 -53.36 20.54
CA GLY A 372 -2.39 -53.20 20.72
C GLY A 372 -2.16 -52.26 21.89
N ASP A 373 -1.66 -52.83 22.99
CA ASP A 373 -1.23 -52.18 24.24
C ASP A 373 -0.53 -50.82 24.04
N VAL A 374 -0.75 -49.85 24.94
CA VAL A 374 0.26 -49.18 25.78
C VAL A 374 -0.43 -48.18 26.75
N ASP A 375 -0.22 -48.42 28.04
CA ASP A 375 -0.18 -47.56 29.24
C ASP A 375 -1.02 -46.28 29.39
N GLU A 376 -1.81 -46.27 30.48
CA GLU A 376 -2.38 -45.09 31.14
C GLU A 376 -1.32 -44.35 31.97
N GLU A 377 -1.06 -43.07 31.68
CA GLU A 377 -0.71 -42.11 32.73
C GLU A 377 -1.11 -40.68 32.37
N SER A 378 -1.84 -40.05 33.29
CA SER A 378 -1.95 -38.60 33.53
C SER A 378 -2.78 -37.73 32.59
N VAL A 379 -3.99 -37.42 33.07
CA VAL A 379 -4.88 -36.35 32.60
C VAL A 379 -4.40 -35.02 33.18
N GLU A 380 -3.90 -34.11 32.34
CA GLU A 380 -4.00 -32.67 32.56
C GLU A 380 -4.82 -32.04 31.44
N SER A 381 -5.83 -31.26 31.84
CA SER A 381 -6.81 -30.62 30.99
C SER A 381 -6.20 -29.45 30.22
N GLU A 382 -6.01 -29.63 28.91
CA GLU A 382 -5.70 -28.56 27.98
C GLU A 382 -6.98 -28.14 27.24
N TYR A 383 -7.40 -26.89 27.47
CA TYR A 383 -8.42 -26.24 26.64
C TYR A 383 -7.82 -26.05 25.24
N VAL A 384 -8.18 -26.93 24.31
CA VAL A 384 -7.87 -26.76 22.88
C VAL A 384 -8.79 -25.68 22.33
N GLU A 385 -8.27 -24.47 22.21
CA GLU A 385 -8.82 -23.43 21.35
C GLU A 385 -8.65 -23.93 19.90
N THR A 386 -9.74 -24.43 19.31
CA THR A 386 -9.71 -24.94 17.94
C THR A 386 -9.55 -23.75 17.00
N ASP A 387 -8.37 -23.63 16.43
CA ASP A 387 -8.02 -22.65 15.40
C ASP A 387 -8.95 -22.82 14.18
N GLN A 388 -9.96 -21.96 14.09
CA GLN A 388 -10.88 -21.92 12.96
C GLN A 388 -10.23 -21.32 11.69
N SER A 389 -9.00 -20.79 11.79
CA SER A 389 -8.31 -20.18 10.65
C SER A 389 -7.84 -21.22 9.63
N GLU A 390 -7.31 -22.36 10.06
CA GLU A 390 -6.83 -23.42 9.15
C GLU A 390 -7.95 -24.00 8.26
N GLY A 391 -9.17 -24.10 8.81
CA GLY A 391 -10.36 -24.57 8.10
C GLY A 391 -10.91 -23.56 7.08
N TRP A 392 -10.54 -22.28 7.20
CA TRP A 392 -10.90 -21.22 6.27
C TRP A 392 -9.87 -21.08 5.15
N THR A 393 -8.56 -21.15 5.46
CA THR A 393 -7.48 -21.08 4.45
C THR A 393 -7.58 -22.20 3.40
N ARG A 394 -7.92 -23.43 3.82
CA ARG A 394 -8.21 -24.54 2.87
C ARG A 394 -9.46 -24.32 2.03
N ARG A 395 -10.42 -23.52 2.50
CA ARG A 395 -11.60 -23.12 1.72
C ARG A 395 -11.19 -22.06 0.69
N VAL A 396 -10.53 -20.98 1.09
CA VAL A 396 -10.13 -19.87 0.19
C VAL A 396 -9.26 -20.35 -0.99
N ALA A 397 -8.28 -21.22 -0.74
CA ALA A 397 -7.45 -21.81 -1.80
C ALA A 397 -8.26 -22.63 -2.83
N ARG A 398 -9.34 -23.30 -2.39
CA ARG A 398 -10.26 -24.04 -3.28
C ARG A 398 -11.20 -23.12 -4.08
N TYR A 399 -11.52 -21.93 -3.56
CA TYR A 399 -12.49 -21.01 -4.15
C TYR A 399 -11.88 -20.05 -5.20
N PHE A 400 -10.65 -19.57 -4.99
CA PHE A 400 -10.02 -18.54 -5.85
C PHE A 400 -8.90 -19.05 -6.76
N GLY A 401 -8.65 -20.36 -6.82
CA GLY A 401 -7.74 -20.96 -7.81
C GLY A 401 -6.25 -20.65 -7.57
N PHE A 402 -5.84 -20.43 -6.32
CA PHE A 402 -4.43 -20.38 -5.96
C PHE A 402 -3.87 -21.82 -5.97
N GLY A 403 -3.25 -22.18 -7.08
CA GLY A 403 -2.73 -23.53 -7.30
C GLY A 403 -1.52 -23.84 -6.43
N THR A 404 -1.63 -24.87 -5.58
CA THR A 404 -0.49 -25.66 -5.11
C THR A 404 -0.04 -26.56 -6.27
N GLY A 405 0.80 -26.02 -7.15
CA GLY A 405 1.52 -26.81 -8.13
C GLY A 405 2.85 -27.26 -7.55
N THR A 406 2.88 -28.47 -6.97
CA THR A 406 4.10 -29.26 -6.77
C THR A 406 4.73 -29.65 -8.09
#